data_AF-A0A9P8AP70-F1
#
_entry.id   AF-A0A9P8AP70-F1
#
_cell.length_a   1.000
_cell.length_b   1.000
_cell.length_c   1.000
_cell.angle_alpha   90.00
_cell.angle_beta   90.00
_cell.angle_gamma   90.00
#
_symmetry.space_group_name_H-M   'P 1'
#
loop_
_entity.id
_entity.type
_entity.pdbx_description
1 polymer ?
#
loop_
_entity_poly.entity_id
_entity_poly.type
_entity_poly.pdbx_seq_one_letter_code
_entity_poly.pdbx_strand_id
1 'polypeptide(L)' 'MDTFPCEILTRVCYYACTDGGQTGRSISLVSKRAHRLVKPFRLNSLCVTSARQIIGLREHLD' A
#
# COMPACT_ATOMS: atom_id res chain seq x y z
N MET A 1 0.83 -8.63 14.25
CA MET A 1 1.90 -7.70 13.77
C MET A 1 2.62 -7.05 14.95
N ASP A 2 2.44 -7.56 16.17
CA ASP A 2 2.60 -6.72 17.37
C ASP A 2 3.85 -7.11 18.16
N THR A 3 4.51 -8.19 17.75
CA THR A 3 5.76 -8.70 18.31
C THR A 3 7.00 -8.30 17.50
N PHE A 4 6.82 -7.83 16.26
CA PHE A 4 7.93 -7.45 15.38
C PHE A 4 8.15 -5.92 15.36
N PRO A 5 9.42 -5.47 15.33
CA PRO A 5 9.76 -4.08 15.12
C PRO A 5 9.16 -3.51 13.84
N CYS A 6 8.93 -2.19 13.82
CA CYS A 6 8.34 -1.50 12.67
C CYS A 6 9.19 -1.69 11.40
N GLU A 7 10.52 -1.69 11.53
CA GLU A 7 11.49 -1.79 10.44
C GLU A 7 11.36 -3.12 9.68
N ILE A 8 11.14 -4.21 10.41
CA ILE A 8 10.92 -5.54 9.83
C ILE A 8 9.59 -5.57 9.09
N LEU A 9 8.52 -5.07 9.71
CA LEU A 9 7.21 -5.02 9.09
C LEU A 9 7.17 -4.09 7.88
N THR A 10 7.93 -3.00 7.90
CA THR A 10 8.12 -2.08 6.77
C THR A 10 8.77 -2.79 5.59
N ARG A 11 9.84 -3.58 5.81
CA ARG A 11 10.45 -4.40 4.74
C ARG A 11 9.47 -5.46 4.20
N VAL A 12 8.73 -6.13 5.07
CA VAL A 12 7.69 -7.08 4.64
C VAL A 12 6.64 -6.38 3.77
N CYS A 13 6.15 -5.21 4.19
CA CYS A 13 5.18 -4.45 3.41
C CYS A 13 5.74 -4.00 2.06
N TYR A 14 7.01 -3.57 2.01
CA TYR A 14 7.69 -3.19 0.77
C TYR A 14 7.71 -4.34 -0.25
N TYR A 15 8.08 -5.55 0.17
CA TYR A 15 8.13 -6.71 -0.72
C TYR A 15 6.76 -7.33 -1.02
N ALA A 16 5.78 -7.19 -0.12
CA ALA A 16 4.45 -7.76 -0.30
C ALA A 16 3.53 -6.89 -1.17
N CYS A 17 3.70 -5.56 -1.16
CA CYS A 17 2.83 -4.63 -1.90
C CYS A 17 3.28 -4.42 -3.35
N THR A 18 3.47 -5.52 -4.09
CA THR A 18 3.89 -5.51 -5.51
C THR A 18 2.78 -5.95 -6.48
N ASP A 19 1.53 -5.99 -6.02
CA ASP A 19 0.37 -6.55 -6.70
C ASP A 19 -0.67 -5.48 -7.12
N GLY A 20 -0.19 -4.30 -7.50
CA GLY A 20 -1.06 -3.18 -7.90
C GLY A 20 -1.84 -2.57 -6.73
N GLY A 21 -1.42 -2.83 -5.50
CA GLY A 21 -1.99 -2.25 -4.29
C GLY A 21 -3.06 -3.11 -3.60
N GLN A 22 -3.40 -4.28 -4.13
CA GLN A 22 -4.37 -5.19 -3.50
C GLN A 22 -3.89 -5.63 -2.12
N THR A 23 -2.64 -6.09 -2.00
CA THR A 23 -2.06 -6.51 -0.71
C THR A 23 -1.97 -5.32 0.25
N GLY A 24 -1.56 -4.16 -0.25
CA GLY A 24 -1.48 -2.94 0.55
C GLY A 24 -2.83 -2.54 1.17
N ARG A 25 -3.91 -2.65 0.39
CA ARG A 25 -5.28 -2.42 0.86
C ARG A 25 -5.73 -3.46 1.89
N SER A 26 -5.50 -4.74 1.63
CA SER A 26 -5.85 -5.82 2.55
C SER A 26 -5.16 -5.67 3.92
N ILE A 27 -3.84 -5.43 3.93
CA ILE A 27 -3.09 -5.19 5.17
C ILE A 27 -3.62 -3.96 5.92
N SER A 28 -4.02 -2.91 5.19
CA SER A 28 -4.48 -1.65 5.82
C SER A 28 -5.76 -1.79 6.64
N LEU A 29 -6.52 -2.88 6.45
CA LEU A 29 -7.78 -3.15 7.14
C LEU A 29 -7.60 -3.99 8.42
N VAL A 30 -6.41 -4.56 8.65
CA VAL A 30 -6.17 -5.48 9.78
C VAL A 30 -6.11 -4.75 11.12
N SER A 31 -5.46 -3.58 11.17
CA SER A 31 -5.35 -2.78 12.40
C SER A 31 -4.90 -1.34 12.11
N LYS A 32 -5.03 -0.45 13.10
CA LYS A 32 -4.50 0.93 13.01
C LYS A 32 -2.97 0.96 12.82
N ARG A 33 -2.25 -0.01 13.38
CA ARG A 33 -0.79 -0.16 13.20
C ARG A 33 -0.47 -0.59 11.76
N ALA A 34 -1.14 -1.62 11.27
CA ALA A 34 -0.98 -2.11 9.91
C ALA A 34 -1.34 -1.02 8.88
N HIS A 35 -2.43 -0.28 9.10
CA HIS A 35 -2.83 0.86 8.29
C HIS A 35 -1.71 1.90 8.15
N ARG A 36 -1.04 2.26 9.25
CA ARG A 36 0.06 3.23 9.24
C ARG A 36 1.31 2.67 8.56
N LEU A 37 1.67 1.43 8.85
CA LEU A 37 2.86 0.78 8.27
C LEU A 37 2.76 0.62 6.76
N VAL A 38 1.57 0.28 6.25
CA VAL A 38 1.38 -0.01 4.83
C VAL A 38 1.13 1.25 3.98
N LYS A 39 0.75 2.37 4.61
CA LYS A 39 0.44 3.64 3.94
C LYS A 39 1.43 4.04 2.82
N PRO A 40 2.76 4.03 3.02
CA PRO A 40 3.71 4.38 1.97
C PRO A 40 3.80 3.35 0.83
N PHE A 41 3.32 2.12 1.04
CA PHE A 41 3.45 1.02 0.07
C PHE A 41 2.18 0.74 -0.74
N ARG A 42 1.03 1.34 -0.38
CA ARG A 42 -0.27 1.05 -1.03
C ARG A 42 -0.30 1.31 -2.53
N LEU A 43 0.55 2.21 -3.03
CA LEU A 43 0.63 2.60 -4.43
C LEU A 43 1.99 2.26 -5.07
N ASN A 44 2.88 1.56 -4.35
CA ASN A 44 4.29 1.38 -4.72
C ASN A 44 4.47 0.68 -6.07
N SER A 45 3.56 -0.23 -6.42
CA SER A 45 3.59 -0.97 -7.69
C SER A 45 2.39 -0.65 -8.58
N LEU A 46 1.68 0.45 -8.33
CA LEU A 46 0.50 0.79 -9.13
C LEU A 46 0.96 1.25 -10.52
N CYS A 47 0.41 0.62 -11.56
CA CYS A 47 0.62 1.01 -12.94
C CYS A 47 -0.71 1.47 -13.55
N VAL A 48 -0.69 2.63 -14.20
CA VAL A 48 -1.83 3.18 -14.95
C VAL A 48 -1.56 3.02 -16.44
N THR A 49 -2.51 2.46 -17.19
CA THR A 49 -2.34 2.13 -18.62
C THR A 49 -3.32 2.88 -19.52
N SER A 50 -4.19 3.72 -18.95
CA SER A 50 -5.20 4.48 -19.69
C SER A 50 -5.42 5.89 -19.13
N ALA A 51 -5.89 6.80 -20.00
CA ALA A 51 -6.25 8.16 -19.59
C ALA A 51 -7.27 8.17 -18.44
N ARG A 52 -8.25 7.26 -18.46
CA ARG A 52 -9.23 7.11 -17.38
C ARG A 52 -8.57 6.79 -16.03
N GLN A 53 -7.61 5.86 -16.03
CA GLN A 53 -6.88 5.50 -14.80
C GLN A 53 -5.97 6.61 -14.31
N ILE A 54 -5.34 7.36 -15.23
CA ILE A 54 -4.51 8.52 -14.88
C ILE A 54 -5.36 9.59 -14.17
N ILE A 55 -6.51 9.93 -14.76
CA ILE A 55 -7.44 10.91 -14.17
C ILE A 55 -7.94 10.44 -12.81
N GLY A 56 -8.40 9.19 -12.71
CA GLY A 56 -8.89 8.64 -11.44
C GLY A 56 -7.81 8.54 -10.36
N LEU A 57 -6.55 8.24 -10.73
CA LEU A 57 -5.45 8.23 -9.76
C LEU A 57 -5.15 9.66 -9.27
N ARG A 58 -5.14 10.64 -10.17
CA ARG A 58 -4.95 12.04 -9.79
C ARG A 58 -5.99 12.50 -8.76
N GLU A 59 -7.27 12.24 -9.02
CA GLU A 59 -8.37 12.58 -8.09
C GLU A 59 -8.24 11.92 -6.71
N HIS A 60 -7.52 10.80 -6.62
CA HIS A 60 -7.27 10.11 -5.34
C HIS A 60 -6.03 10.62 -4.60
N LEU A 61 -5.14 11.35 -5.28
CA LEU A 61 -3.91 11.91 -4.73
C LEU A 61 -4.07 13.38 -4.28
N ASP A 62 -4.96 14.12 -4.94
CA ASP A 62 -5.39 15.49 -4.58
C ASP A 62 -6.30 15.47 -3.33
#